data_AF-A0A968X3L3-F1
#
_entry.id   AF-A0A968X3L3-F1
#
_cell.length_a   1.000
_cell.length_b   1.000
_cell.length_c   1.000
_cell.angle_alpha   90.00
_cell.angle_beta   90.00
_cell.angle_gamma   90.00
#
_symmetry.space_group_name_H-M   'P 1'
#
loop_
_entity.id
_entity.type
_entity.pdbx_description
1 polymer ?
#
loop_
_entity_poly.entity_id
_entity_poly.type
_entity_poly.pdbx_seq_one_letter_code
_entity_poly.pdbx_strand_id
1 'polypeptide(L)'
;MSILTNAAYLGHWAYQGVITKWNHHQPIVPLKLFMRVFNRLSGSTLDGEDNEDYQPVRQVARPALEEERTDEYPMCSMFLRNAGDAPNYISTFWQAHLRYYLYQCTLTNGAESRETTAWVRKAATLDAAVSRIVKEKLATTFTDQAWKRSIDGVESQFRAEERLKTSQIDALQATLDNLVQSLSVLKSAEMVKAVEDKFQQTQIQRDELQRSLNQLRQESSYIETLYQLRDEYQPSIANWDHYTNEQKQIVMQAFVAHIELESHGRGSGHLTIYWKDGSQDTTPLRMQHQHGEGWLPEERERLTQLVERNASQLEIAEMFPTRTWSSIVSSARIATGKYLRARPRIIKMHQTYAEYATQIKSVGLLTSDSCSR
;
A
#
# COMPACT_ATOMS: atom_id res chain seq x y z
N MET A 1 -5.53 -11.07 30.10
CA MET A 1 -4.62 -11.85 29.24
C MET A 1 -4.90 -11.51 27.80
N SER A 2 -3.87 -11.16 27.02
CA SER A 2 -4.00 -10.92 25.58
C SER A 2 -4.21 -12.26 24.87
N ILE A 3 -5.03 -12.27 23.81
CA ILE A 3 -5.28 -13.45 22.98
C ILE A 3 -3.97 -14.01 22.38
N LEU A 4 -2.99 -13.14 22.14
CA LEU A 4 -1.72 -13.46 21.48
C LEU A 4 -0.65 -14.02 22.42
N THR A 5 -0.92 -14.10 23.73
CA THR A 5 0.02 -14.63 24.72
C THR A 5 -0.54 -15.81 25.52
N ASN A 6 -1.71 -16.33 25.13
CA ASN A 6 -2.38 -17.39 25.88
C ASN A 6 -1.91 -18.78 25.41
N ALA A 7 -1.33 -19.56 26.33
CA ALA A 7 -0.82 -20.91 26.10
C ALA A 7 -1.90 -21.91 25.61
N ALA A 8 -3.19 -21.61 25.81
CA ALA A 8 -4.30 -22.39 25.26
C ALA A 8 -4.23 -22.54 23.75
N TYR A 9 -3.71 -21.56 23.01
CA TYR A 9 -3.58 -21.67 21.56
C TYR A 9 -2.53 -22.70 21.10
N LEU A 10 -1.61 -23.06 21.99
CA LEU A 10 -0.65 -24.16 21.80
C LEU A 10 -1.18 -25.51 22.31
N GLY A 11 -2.43 -25.56 22.78
CA GLY A 11 -2.98 -26.77 23.38
C GLY A 11 -2.64 -26.93 24.85
N HIS A 12 -2.20 -25.91 25.56
CA HIS A 12 -1.85 -26.00 26.98
C HIS A 12 -2.94 -25.39 27.86
N TRP A 13 -3.23 -26.02 28.99
CA TRP A 13 -4.14 -25.44 29.97
C TRP A 13 -3.35 -24.64 31.00
N ALA A 14 -3.70 -23.37 31.18
CA ALA A 14 -3.07 -22.48 32.13
C ALA A 14 -4.10 -21.95 33.14
N TYR A 15 -3.71 -21.84 34.40
CA TYR A 15 -4.49 -21.23 35.47
C TYR A 15 -3.65 -20.15 36.13
N GLN A 16 -4.18 -18.93 36.21
CA GLN A 16 -3.48 -17.75 36.75
C GLN A 16 -2.11 -17.47 36.10
N GLY A 17 -1.97 -17.77 34.80
CA GLY A 17 -0.73 -17.50 34.06
C GLY A 17 0.34 -18.58 34.17
N VAL A 18 0.09 -19.66 34.93
CA VAL A 18 0.98 -20.82 35.02
C VAL A 18 0.35 -21.98 34.27
N ILE A 19 1.13 -22.66 33.43
CA ILE A 19 0.67 -23.88 32.76
C ILE A 19 0.50 -24.98 33.79
N THR A 20 -0.73 -25.47 33.95
CA THR A 20 -1.02 -26.59 34.85
C THR A 20 -1.12 -27.92 34.11
N LYS A 21 -1.34 -27.90 32.78
CA LYS A 21 -1.35 -29.11 31.96
C LYS A 21 -0.88 -28.85 30.53
N TRP A 22 0.21 -29.51 30.16
CA TRP A 22 0.74 -29.49 28.79
C TRP A 22 -0.10 -30.38 27.86
N ASN A 23 -0.20 -29.98 26.59
CA ASN A 23 -0.88 -30.72 25.51
C ASN A 23 -2.29 -31.24 25.87
N HIS A 24 -3.08 -30.42 26.56
CA HIS A 24 -4.47 -30.72 26.92
C HIS A 24 -5.38 -30.94 25.71
N HIS A 25 -5.15 -30.22 24.61
CA HIS A 25 -5.90 -30.39 23.37
C HIS A 25 -5.00 -30.13 22.15
N GLN A 26 -5.53 -30.42 20.96
CA GLN A 26 -4.81 -30.15 19.71
C GLN A 26 -4.50 -28.65 19.58
N PRO A 27 -3.26 -28.25 19.26
CA PRO A 27 -2.89 -26.86 19.07
C PRO A 27 -3.74 -26.19 17.99
N ILE A 28 -4.20 -24.97 18.24
CA ILE A 28 -4.98 -24.16 17.30
C ILE A 28 -4.04 -23.41 16.35
N VAL A 29 -2.85 -23.03 16.85
CA VAL A 29 -1.84 -22.26 16.10
C VAL A 29 -0.51 -23.03 16.07
N PRO A 30 0.23 -23.03 14.95
CA PRO A 30 1.56 -23.62 14.90
C PRO A 30 2.51 -22.97 15.92
N LEU A 31 3.26 -23.79 16.67
CA LEU A 31 4.17 -23.35 17.73
C LEU A 31 5.13 -22.25 17.27
N LYS A 32 5.74 -22.41 16.10
CA LYS A 32 6.71 -21.45 15.55
C LYS A 32 6.10 -20.07 15.29
N LEU A 33 4.83 -20.01 14.85
CA LEU A 33 4.12 -18.75 14.62
C LEU A 33 3.74 -18.09 15.94
N PHE A 34 3.23 -18.89 16.89
CA PHE A 34 2.88 -18.42 18.21
C PHE A 34 4.10 -17.84 18.94
N MET A 35 5.22 -18.58 19.01
CA MET A 35 6.44 -18.13 19.71
C MET A 35 7.02 -16.85 19.09
N ARG A 36 6.91 -16.66 17.77
CA ARG A 36 7.32 -15.41 17.11
C ARG A 36 6.52 -14.19 17.58
N VAL A 37 5.23 -14.36 17.83
CA VAL A 37 4.35 -13.29 18.33
C VAL A 37 4.50 -13.13 19.85
N PHE A 38 4.55 -14.25 20.57
CA PHE A 38 4.72 -14.31 22.02
C PHE A 38 5.99 -13.60 22.47
N ASN A 39 7.13 -13.90 21.84
CA ASN A 39 8.43 -13.29 22.15
C ASN A 39 8.49 -11.79 21.85
N ARG A 40 7.53 -11.23 21.09
CA ARG A 40 7.42 -9.78 20.88
C ARG A 40 6.60 -9.06 21.95
N LEU A 41 5.78 -9.80 22.68
CA LEU A 41 4.75 -9.26 23.57
C LEU A 41 4.97 -9.59 25.04
N SER A 42 5.67 -10.68 25.34
CA SER A 42 5.85 -11.19 26.70
C SER A 42 7.31 -11.19 27.10
N GLY A 43 7.63 -10.44 28.16
CA GLY A 43 8.95 -10.45 28.81
C GLY A 43 9.23 -11.70 29.64
N SER A 44 8.21 -12.53 29.87
CA SER A 44 8.32 -13.82 30.54
C SER A 44 7.96 -14.96 29.60
N THR A 45 8.58 -16.12 29.78
CA THR A 45 8.27 -17.37 29.09
C THR A 45 6.90 -17.91 29.51
N LEU A 46 6.46 -19.00 28.87
CA LEU A 46 5.23 -19.69 29.24
C LEU A 46 5.28 -20.33 30.65
N ASP A 47 6.48 -20.54 31.17
CA ASP A 47 6.73 -21.09 32.51
C ASP A 47 6.82 -20.01 33.58
N GLY A 48 6.81 -18.72 33.19
CA GLY A 48 6.91 -17.58 34.11
C GLY A 48 8.34 -17.10 34.37
N GLU A 49 9.34 -17.75 33.78
CA GLU A 49 10.75 -17.31 33.81
C GLU A 49 11.01 -16.14 32.86
N ASP A 50 12.14 -15.45 33.00
CA ASP A 50 12.53 -14.37 32.07
C ASP A 50 12.71 -14.92 30.64
N ASN A 51 12.12 -14.21 29.66
CA ASN A 51 12.19 -14.58 28.25
C ASN A 51 13.42 -13.98 27.58
N GLU A 52 14.48 -14.77 27.40
CA GLU A 52 15.71 -14.33 26.72
C GLU A 52 15.48 -13.89 25.26
N ASP A 53 14.44 -14.42 24.61
CA ASP A 53 14.05 -14.06 23.25
C ASP A 53 13.12 -12.83 23.21
N TYR A 54 12.89 -12.16 24.34
CA TYR A 54 12.00 -11.01 24.39
C TYR A 54 12.52 -9.86 23.53
N GLN A 55 11.81 -9.62 22.43
CA GLN A 55 12.05 -8.53 21.50
C GLN A 55 10.86 -7.57 21.58
N PRO A 56 10.78 -6.71 22.61
CA PRO A 56 9.67 -5.78 22.74
C PRO A 56 9.49 -5.02 21.44
N VAL A 57 8.27 -5.00 20.92
CA VAL A 57 7.93 -4.02 19.89
C VAL A 57 8.24 -2.67 20.52
N ARG A 58 9.30 -1.99 20.04
CA ARG A 58 9.52 -0.58 20.35
C ARG A 58 8.31 0.15 19.78
N GLN A 59 7.26 0.27 20.58
CA GLN A 59 6.38 1.41 20.48
C GLN A 59 7.32 2.57 20.79
N VAL A 60 7.84 3.21 19.73
CA VAL A 60 8.34 4.57 19.84
C VAL A 60 7.22 5.28 20.56
N ALA A 61 7.46 5.63 21.83
CA ALA A 61 6.47 6.30 22.65
C ALA A 61 5.90 7.40 21.76
N ARG A 62 4.59 7.33 21.50
CA ARG A 62 3.90 8.38 20.76
C ARG A 62 4.39 9.67 21.45
N PRO A 63 5.02 10.61 20.72
CA PRO A 63 5.41 11.87 21.34
C PRO A 63 4.22 12.39 22.13
N ALA A 64 4.48 12.84 23.37
CA ALA A 64 3.44 13.29 24.29
C ALA A 64 2.42 14.15 23.55
N LEU A 65 1.16 14.02 23.95
CA LEU A 65 -0.06 14.56 23.34
C LEU A 65 -0.11 16.10 23.22
N GLU A 66 1.01 16.82 23.38
CA GLU A 66 1.11 18.25 23.68
C GLU A 66 1.97 19.06 22.68
N GLU A 67 2.18 18.57 21.45
CA GLU A 67 2.59 19.47 20.37
C GLU A 67 1.39 19.76 19.46
N GLU A 68 1.08 21.05 19.24
CA GLU A 68 0.12 21.53 18.24
C GLU A 68 0.57 21.09 16.85
N ARG A 69 0.20 19.86 16.48
CA ARG A 69 0.30 19.35 15.11
C ARG A 69 -0.78 20.04 14.30
N THR A 70 -0.36 20.92 13.41
CA THR A 70 -1.28 21.65 12.54
C THR A 70 -1.73 20.87 11.32
N ASP A 71 -1.04 19.78 11.00
CA ASP A 71 -1.32 18.97 9.82
C ASP A 71 -2.00 17.66 10.22
N GLU A 72 -2.88 17.17 9.35
CA GLU A 72 -3.47 15.84 9.46
C GLU A 72 -2.39 14.74 9.41
N TYR A 73 -2.68 13.60 10.05
CA TYR A 73 -1.77 12.47 10.01
C TYR A 73 -1.58 11.95 8.57
N PRO A 74 -0.36 11.55 8.16
CA PRO A 74 -0.09 11.19 6.77
C PRO A 74 -0.82 9.96 6.26
N MET A 75 -1.30 10.06 5.01
CA MET A 75 -2.14 9.05 4.35
C MET A 75 -1.39 7.73 4.11
N CYS A 76 -0.15 7.76 3.61
CA CYS A 76 0.57 6.55 3.22
C CYS A 76 1.21 5.76 4.38
N SER A 77 1.03 6.18 5.64
CA SER A 77 1.80 5.66 6.79
C SER A 77 1.74 4.13 6.99
N MET A 78 0.64 3.48 6.59
CA MET A 78 0.45 2.03 6.73
C MET A 78 0.79 1.22 5.47
N PHE A 79 1.01 1.88 4.34
CA PHE A 79 1.12 1.22 3.04
C PHE A 79 2.57 1.13 2.56
N LEU A 80 3.43 2.00 3.07
CA LEU A 80 4.81 2.09 2.60
C LEU A 80 5.63 0.87 2.99
N ARG A 81 6.39 0.38 2.02
CA ARG A 81 7.43 -0.63 2.14
C ARG A 81 8.68 -0.13 1.44
N ASN A 82 9.83 -0.60 1.89
CA ASN A 82 11.05 -0.36 1.15
C ASN A 82 11.15 -1.39 0.03
N ALA A 83 11.70 -0.98 -1.11
CA ALA A 83 11.99 -1.92 -2.18
C ALA A 83 13.19 -2.80 -1.81
N GLY A 84 13.03 -4.11 -1.97
CA GLY A 84 14.07 -5.13 -1.71
C GLY A 84 13.87 -5.98 -0.44
N ASP A 85 14.67 -7.05 -0.33
CA ASP A 85 14.50 -8.12 0.68
C ASP A 85 15.05 -7.79 2.09
N ALA A 86 15.67 -6.62 2.29
CA ALA A 86 16.26 -6.29 3.58
C ALA A 86 15.16 -6.00 4.63
N PRO A 87 15.32 -6.46 5.88
CA PRO A 87 14.40 -6.14 6.97
C PRO A 87 14.49 -4.65 7.30
N ASN A 88 13.51 -3.91 6.81
CA ASN A 88 13.42 -2.46 6.94
C ASN A 88 12.08 -2.10 7.58
N TYR A 89 12.09 -1.03 8.38
CA TYR A 89 10.85 -0.44 8.87
C TYR A 89 10.77 1.01 8.40
N ILE A 90 9.57 1.42 8.00
CA ILE A 90 9.28 2.81 7.63
C ILE A 90 8.55 3.43 8.80
N SER A 91 9.12 4.49 9.35
CA SER A 91 8.55 5.28 10.42
C SER A 91 7.92 6.55 9.89
N THR A 92 6.84 6.99 10.54
CA THR A 92 6.20 8.28 10.30
C THR A 92 6.41 9.13 11.54
N PHE A 93 7.04 10.30 11.40
CA PHE A 93 7.26 11.20 12.54
C PHE A 93 6.99 12.66 12.18
N TRP A 94 6.60 13.42 13.20
CA TRP A 94 6.36 14.86 13.12
C TRP A 94 7.67 15.61 13.36
N GLN A 95 7.97 16.61 12.54
CA GLN A 95 9.14 17.47 12.72
C GLN A 95 8.69 18.86 13.20
N ALA A 96 8.66 19.06 14.51
CA ALA A 96 8.09 20.25 15.16
C ALA A 96 8.63 21.58 14.59
N HIS A 97 9.94 21.71 14.43
CA HIS A 97 10.55 22.95 13.93
C HIS A 97 10.22 23.29 12.48
N LEU A 98 9.85 22.30 11.66
CA LEU A 98 9.43 22.51 10.27
C LEU A 98 7.91 22.40 10.09
N ARG A 99 7.19 22.02 11.15
CA ARG A 99 5.72 21.88 11.19
C ARG A 99 5.18 21.01 10.05
N TYR A 100 5.80 19.87 9.79
CA TYR A 100 5.28 18.88 8.86
C TYR A 100 5.67 17.45 9.25
N TYR A 101 4.98 16.48 8.67
CA TYR A 101 5.32 15.07 8.79
C TYR A 101 6.39 14.60 7.80
N LEU A 102 7.18 13.63 8.25
CA LEU A 102 8.16 12.89 7.48
C LEU A 102 7.90 11.38 7.52
N TYR A 103 8.20 10.74 6.40
CA TYR A 103 8.44 9.31 6.30
C TYR A 103 9.94 9.05 6.31
N GLN A 104 10.40 8.06 7.06
CA GLN A 104 11.79 7.64 7.07
C GLN A 104 11.90 6.13 6.96
N CYS A 105 12.74 5.68 6.04
CA CYS A 105 13.14 4.29 5.97
C CYS A 105 14.48 4.11 6.67
N THR A 106 14.52 3.16 7.60
CA THR A 106 15.73 2.73 8.29
C THR A 106 16.09 1.31 7.83
N LEU A 107 17.33 1.14 7.39
CA LEU A 107 17.92 -0.16 7.06
C LEU A 107 18.58 -0.75 8.30
N THR A 108 18.28 -2.01 8.57
CA THR A 108 18.95 -2.77 9.62
C THR A 108 20.06 -3.60 8.99
N ASN A 109 21.32 -3.18 9.16
CA ASN A 109 22.45 -3.98 8.70
C ASN A 109 22.65 -5.14 9.68
N GLY A 110 22.29 -6.35 9.24
CA GLY A 110 22.21 -7.57 10.05
C GLY A 110 23.49 -8.03 10.75
N ALA A 111 24.63 -7.37 10.55
CA ALA A 111 25.90 -7.68 11.20
C ALA A 111 26.30 -6.73 12.35
N GLU A 112 25.76 -5.50 12.41
CA GLU A 112 26.26 -4.48 13.36
C GLU A 112 25.19 -3.81 14.22
N SER A 113 23.90 -4.18 14.11
CA SER A 113 22.79 -3.48 14.79
C SER A 113 22.77 -1.96 14.57
N ARG A 114 23.53 -1.46 13.59
CA ARG A 114 23.57 -0.05 13.22
C ARG A 114 22.47 0.21 12.21
N GLU A 115 21.50 0.96 12.68
CA GLU A 115 20.44 1.54 11.88
C GLU A 115 21.03 2.62 10.98
N THR A 116 20.90 2.44 9.66
CA THR A 116 21.27 3.48 8.70
C THR A 116 20.02 4.02 8.03
N THR A 117 19.89 5.33 7.95
CA THR A 117 18.76 5.97 7.29
C THR A 117 18.91 5.82 5.78
N ALA A 118 18.03 5.03 5.15
CA ALA A 118 18.00 4.84 3.70
C ALA A 118 17.52 6.13 3.01
N TRP A 119 16.41 6.68 3.51
CA TRP A 119 15.82 7.90 3.00
C TRP A 119 14.86 8.54 4.01
N VAL A 120 14.63 9.84 3.83
CA VAL A 120 13.67 10.65 4.60
C VAL A 120 12.88 11.54 3.64
N ARG A 121 11.55 11.56 3.71
CA ARG A 121 10.67 12.25 2.76
C ARG A 121 9.56 13.01 3.44
N LYS A 122 9.26 14.22 2.95
CA LYS A 122 8.07 14.97 3.37
C LYS A 122 6.82 14.19 3.00
N ALA A 123 5.98 13.95 4.00
CA ALA A 123 4.78 13.15 3.85
C ALA A 123 3.83 13.75 2.79
N ALA A 124 3.59 15.06 2.85
CA ALA A 124 2.73 15.75 1.90
C ALA A 124 3.14 15.54 0.42
N THR A 125 4.44 15.49 0.12
CA THR A 125 4.94 15.27 -1.25
C THR A 125 4.64 13.84 -1.73
N LEU A 126 4.83 12.86 -0.84
CA LEU A 126 4.57 11.46 -1.15
C LEU A 126 3.07 11.17 -1.23
N ASP A 127 2.30 11.67 -0.28
CA ASP A 127 0.84 11.53 -0.20
C ASP A 127 0.15 12.16 -1.43
N ALA A 128 0.63 13.32 -1.90
CA ALA A 128 0.12 13.95 -3.11
C ALA A 128 0.40 13.10 -4.36
N ALA A 129 1.61 12.54 -4.47
CA ALA A 129 1.97 11.67 -5.59
C ALA A 129 1.13 10.39 -5.61
N VAL A 130 0.98 9.74 -4.45
CA VAL A 130 0.13 8.55 -4.29
C VAL A 130 -1.33 8.89 -4.56
N SER A 131 -1.85 10.00 -4.01
CA SER A 131 -3.23 10.45 -4.25
C SER A 131 -3.51 10.63 -5.73
N ARG A 132 -2.58 11.23 -6.49
CA ARG A 132 -2.74 11.40 -7.93
C ARG A 132 -2.86 10.05 -8.64
N ILE A 133 -1.95 9.11 -8.37
CA ILE A 133 -1.98 7.78 -9.00
C ILE A 133 -3.24 7.01 -8.62
N VAL A 134 -3.66 7.08 -7.36
CA VAL A 134 -4.92 6.47 -6.89
C VAL A 134 -6.12 7.06 -7.60
N LYS A 135 -6.23 8.39 -7.71
CA LYS A 135 -7.31 9.04 -8.46
C LYS A 135 -7.33 8.60 -9.93
N GLU A 136 -6.17 8.58 -10.59
CA GLU A 136 -6.04 8.15 -11.98
C GLU A 136 -6.45 6.67 -12.16
N LYS A 137 -6.03 5.80 -11.24
CA LYS A 137 -6.41 4.38 -11.24
C LYS A 137 -7.89 4.19 -10.99
N LEU A 138 -8.46 4.82 -9.97
CA LEU A 138 -9.88 4.73 -9.68
C LEU A 138 -10.70 5.26 -10.87
N ALA A 139 -10.31 6.39 -11.46
CA ALA A 139 -11.01 6.94 -12.63
C ALA A 139 -10.98 5.99 -13.84
N THR A 140 -9.88 5.27 -14.07
CA THR A 140 -9.78 4.30 -15.17
C THR A 140 -10.52 3.00 -14.88
N THR A 141 -10.36 2.45 -13.68
CA THR A 141 -11.00 1.21 -13.22
C THR A 141 -12.52 1.34 -13.14
N PHE A 142 -13.03 2.48 -12.66
CA PHE A 142 -14.45 2.75 -12.52
C PHE A 142 -15.08 3.42 -13.75
N THR A 143 -14.50 3.22 -14.95
CA THR A 143 -15.24 3.55 -16.18
C THR A 143 -16.46 2.65 -16.30
N ASP A 144 -17.64 3.26 -16.53
CA ASP A 144 -18.95 2.58 -16.51
C ASP A 144 -18.98 1.30 -17.34
N GLN A 145 -18.31 1.26 -18.50
CA GLN A 145 -18.30 0.09 -19.38
C GLN A 145 -17.33 -1.02 -18.95
N ALA A 146 -16.13 -0.68 -18.46
CA ALA A 146 -15.13 -1.68 -18.10
C ALA A 146 -15.53 -2.38 -16.79
N TRP A 147 -15.98 -1.60 -15.81
CA TRP A 147 -16.46 -2.11 -14.53
C TRP A 147 -17.69 -3.00 -14.70
N LYS A 148 -18.69 -2.54 -15.47
CA LYS A 148 -19.90 -3.32 -15.75
C LYS A 148 -19.58 -4.64 -16.44
N ARG A 149 -18.68 -4.66 -17.45
CA ARG A 149 -18.27 -5.90 -18.11
C ARG A 149 -17.55 -6.87 -17.17
N SER A 150 -16.68 -6.37 -16.31
CA SER A 150 -15.95 -7.21 -15.35
C SER A 150 -16.88 -7.81 -14.30
N ILE A 151 -17.80 -7.03 -13.73
CA ILE A 151 -18.75 -7.58 -12.76
C ILE A 151 -19.80 -8.47 -13.43
N ASP A 152 -20.38 -8.08 -14.56
CA ASP A 152 -21.35 -8.91 -15.29
C ASP A 152 -20.72 -10.28 -15.65
N GLY A 153 -19.44 -10.30 -16.01
CA GLY A 153 -18.66 -11.51 -16.26
C GLY A 153 -18.56 -12.39 -15.02
N VAL A 154 -18.12 -11.84 -13.89
CA VAL A 154 -17.98 -12.57 -12.62
C VAL A 154 -19.35 -13.05 -12.10
N GLU A 155 -20.36 -12.20 -12.12
CA GLU A 155 -21.73 -12.54 -11.69
C GLU A 155 -22.32 -13.68 -12.53
N SER A 156 -22.10 -13.68 -13.84
CA SER A 156 -22.56 -14.76 -14.72
C SER A 156 -21.90 -16.11 -14.38
N GLN A 157 -20.61 -16.11 -14.02
CA GLN A 157 -19.88 -17.30 -13.60
C GLN A 157 -20.38 -17.83 -12.25
N PHE A 158 -20.55 -16.94 -11.27
CA PHE A 158 -21.11 -17.30 -9.97
C PHE A 158 -22.51 -17.92 -10.10
N ARG A 159 -23.40 -17.32 -10.89
CA ARG A 159 -24.74 -17.87 -11.14
C ARG A 159 -24.70 -19.23 -11.83
N ALA A 160 -23.76 -19.43 -12.76
CA ALA A 160 -23.59 -20.72 -13.43
C ALA A 160 -23.10 -21.81 -12.46
N GLU A 161 -22.14 -21.49 -11.60
CA GLU A 161 -21.59 -22.42 -10.62
C GLU A 161 -22.58 -22.72 -9.49
N GLU A 162 -23.34 -21.73 -9.02
CA GLU A 162 -24.41 -21.94 -8.05
C GLU A 162 -25.44 -22.93 -8.59
N ARG A 163 -25.93 -22.72 -9.83
CA ARG A 163 -26.88 -23.63 -10.49
C ARG A 163 -26.33 -25.05 -10.61
N LEU A 164 -25.06 -25.19 -10.97
CA LEU A 164 -24.41 -26.49 -11.09
C LEU A 164 -24.38 -27.22 -9.74
N LYS A 165 -23.89 -26.55 -8.68
CA LYS A 165 -23.80 -27.15 -7.34
C LYS A 165 -25.16 -27.47 -6.76
N THR A 166 -26.16 -26.59 -6.93
CA THR A 166 -27.54 -26.87 -6.53
C THR A 166 -28.09 -28.11 -7.26
N SER A 167 -27.91 -28.20 -8.57
CA SER A 167 -28.34 -29.38 -9.34
C SER A 167 -27.64 -30.67 -8.90
N GLN A 168 -26.36 -30.61 -8.50
CA GLN A 168 -25.64 -31.77 -7.95
C GLN A 168 -26.18 -32.20 -6.58
N ILE A 169 -26.48 -31.23 -5.70
CA ILE A 169 -27.10 -31.49 -4.40
C ILE A 169 -28.46 -32.15 -4.58
N ASP A 170 -29.29 -31.66 -5.50
CA ASP A 170 -30.62 -32.22 -5.78
C ASP A 170 -30.53 -33.67 -6.30
N ALA A 171 -29.55 -33.95 -7.17
CA ALA A 171 -29.30 -35.31 -7.66
C ALA A 171 -28.84 -36.27 -6.55
N LEU A 172 -27.97 -35.81 -5.64
CA LEU A 172 -27.56 -36.59 -4.48
C LEU A 172 -28.73 -36.82 -3.52
N GLN A 173 -29.60 -35.84 -3.32
CA GLN A 173 -30.79 -35.98 -2.50
C GLN A 173 -31.75 -37.02 -3.07
N ALA A 174 -32.02 -36.98 -4.37
CA ALA A 174 -32.81 -38.02 -5.04
C ALA A 174 -32.19 -39.42 -4.89
N THR A 175 -30.85 -39.51 -4.91
CA THR A 175 -30.13 -40.77 -4.67
C THR A 175 -30.32 -41.27 -3.24
N LEU A 176 -30.22 -40.39 -2.24
CA LEU A 176 -30.47 -40.74 -0.83
C LEU A 176 -31.91 -41.25 -0.64
N ASP A 177 -32.90 -40.58 -1.23
CA ASP A 177 -34.31 -40.97 -1.13
C ASP A 177 -34.54 -42.37 -1.74
N ASN A 178 -33.92 -42.65 -2.88
CA ASN A 178 -33.99 -43.96 -3.54
C ASN A 178 -33.32 -45.07 -2.69
N LEU A 179 -32.20 -44.78 -2.03
CA LEU A 179 -31.54 -45.74 -1.13
C LEU A 179 -32.43 -46.08 0.07
N VAL A 180 -33.08 -45.07 0.67
CA VAL A 180 -34.02 -45.25 1.79
C VAL A 180 -35.22 -46.10 1.37
N GLN A 181 -35.80 -45.83 0.20
CA GLN A 181 -36.89 -46.65 -0.33
C GLN A 181 -36.45 -48.10 -0.54
N SER A 182 -35.23 -48.33 -1.04
CA SER A 182 -34.68 -49.66 -1.30
C SER A 182 -34.49 -50.49 -0.03
N LEU A 183 -34.19 -49.85 1.12
CA LEU A 183 -34.06 -50.55 2.41
C LEU A 183 -35.35 -51.27 2.84
N SER A 184 -36.52 -50.80 2.42
CA SER A 184 -37.80 -51.44 2.76
C SER A 184 -38.02 -52.81 2.10
N VAL A 185 -37.30 -53.09 1.01
CA VAL A 185 -37.47 -54.30 0.20
C VAL A 185 -36.37 -55.34 0.49
N LEU A 186 -35.22 -54.91 0.99
CA LEU A 186 -34.05 -55.76 1.21
C LEU A 186 -34.21 -56.65 2.45
N LYS A 187 -33.89 -57.94 2.30
CA LYS A 187 -33.95 -58.94 3.37
C LYS A 187 -32.57 -59.48 3.79
N SER A 188 -31.54 -59.26 2.98
CA SER A 188 -30.17 -59.73 3.26
C SER A 188 -29.41 -58.70 4.08
N ALA A 189 -28.83 -59.15 5.20
CA ALA A 189 -28.00 -58.31 6.07
C ALA A 189 -26.80 -57.69 5.33
N GLU A 190 -26.18 -58.42 4.39
CA GLU A 190 -25.06 -57.90 3.60
C GLU A 190 -25.49 -56.76 2.67
N MET A 191 -26.66 -56.89 2.04
CA MET A 191 -27.19 -55.84 1.15
C MET A 191 -27.65 -54.61 1.93
N VAL A 192 -28.24 -54.80 3.11
CA VAL A 192 -28.59 -53.69 4.01
C VAL A 192 -27.33 -52.90 4.37
N LYS A 193 -26.26 -53.58 4.80
CA LYS A 193 -24.99 -52.92 5.13
C LYS A 193 -24.39 -52.16 3.93
N ALA A 194 -24.41 -52.75 2.74
CA ALA A 194 -23.91 -52.08 1.54
C ALA A 194 -24.71 -50.80 1.19
N VAL A 195 -26.03 -50.81 1.39
CA VAL A 195 -26.89 -49.63 1.20
C VAL A 195 -26.63 -48.58 2.27
N GLU A 196 -26.44 -48.99 3.53
CA GLU A 196 -26.06 -48.08 4.62
C GLU A 196 -24.71 -47.39 4.33
N ASP A 197 -23.70 -48.15 3.92
CA ASP A 197 -22.38 -47.61 3.57
C ASP A 197 -22.51 -46.60 2.40
N LYS A 198 -23.30 -46.93 1.38
CA LYS A 198 -23.52 -46.04 0.23
C LYS A 198 -24.29 -44.78 0.62
N PHE A 199 -25.27 -44.91 1.52
CA PHE A 199 -26.04 -43.78 2.05
C PHE A 199 -25.11 -42.82 2.80
N GLN A 200 -24.27 -43.32 3.70
CA GLN A 200 -23.30 -42.52 4.46
C GLN A 200 -22.34 -41.77 3.52
N GLN A 201 -21.78 -42.46 2.51
CA GLN A 201 -20.91 -41.81 1.53
C GLN A 201 -21.62 -40.70 0.75
N THR A 202 -22.85 -40.95 0.31
CA THR A 202 -23.65 -39.97 -0.46
C THR A 202 -24.02 -38.77 0.41
N GLN A 203 -24.30 -38.99 1.70
CA GLN A 203 -24.60 -37.94 2.66
C GLN A 203 -23.38 -37.04 2.91
N ILE A 204 -22.19 -37.61 3.09
CA ILE A 204 -20.93 -36.85 3.24
C ILE A 204 -20.70 -35.95 2.03
N GLN A 205 -20.85 -36.48 0.81
CA GLN A 205 -20.68 -35.72 -0.43
C GLN A 205 -21.67 -34.56 -0.55
N ARG A 206 -22.94 -34.79 -0.18
CA ARG A 206 -23.96 -33.74 -0.16
C ARG A 206 -23.58 -32.63 0.82
N ASP A 207 -23.14 -32.99 2.01
CA ASP A 207 -22.78 -32.03 3.07
C ASP A 207 -21.50 -31.24 2.73
N GLU A 208 -20.57 -31.82 1.98
CA GLU A 208 -19.42 -31.12 1.39
C GLU A 208 -19.84 -30.11 0.32
N LEU A 209 -20.69 -30.53 -0.63
CA LEU A 209 -21.23 -29.65 -1.66
C LEU A 209 -22.04 -28.49 -1.04
N GLN A 210 -22.81 -28.75 0.01
CA GLN A 210 -23.58 -27.73 0.72
C GLN A 210 -22.65 -26.69 1.39
N ARG A 211 -21.54 -27.11 1.99
CA ARG A 211 -20.54 -26.19 2.55
C ARG A 211 -19.89 -25.35 1.47
N SER A 212 -19.53 -25.95 0.33
CA SER A 212 -18.98 -25.23 -0.82
C SER A 212 -19.99 -24.22 -1.40
N LEU A 213 -21.27 -24.57 -1.50
CA LEU A 213 -22.33 -23.66 -1.94
C LEU A 213 -22.49 -22.46 -1.00
N ASN A 214 -22.44 -22.69 0.32
CA ASN A 214 -22.54 -21.63 1.31
C ASN A 214 -21.33 -20.67 1.25
N GLN A 215 -20.13 -21.20 1.03
CA GLN A 215 -18.94 -20.37 0.79
C GLN A 215 -19.10 -19.52 -0.48
N LEU A 216 -19.54 -20.13 -1.58
CA LEU A 216 -19.77 -19.42 -2.84
C LEU A 216 -20.82 -18.32 -2.70
N ARG A 217 -21.86 -18.52 -1.89
CA ARG A 217 -22.85 -17.48 -1.56
C ARG A 217 -22.29 -16.35 -0.70
N GLN A 218 -21.40 -16.64 0.24
CA GLN A 218 -20.68 -15.62 1.02
C GLN A 218 -19.72 -14.81 0.13
N GLU A 219 -19.12 -15.44 -0.87
CA GLU A 219 -18.31 -14.74 -1.87
C GLU A 219 -19.19 -13.91 -2.82
N SER A 220 -20.40 -14.36 -3.14
CA SER A 220 -21.34 -13.58 -3.95
C SER A 220 -21.84 -12.31 -3.23
N SER A 221 -22.01 -12.34 -1.90
CA SER A 221 -22.37 -11.13 -1.15
C SER A 221 -21.24 -10.09 -1.12
N TYR A 222 -19.99 -10.51 -1.33
CA TYR A 222 -18.88 -9.60 -1.58
C TYR A 222 -19.04 -8.84 -2.91
N ILE A 223 -19.59 -9.47 -3.95
CA ILE A 223 -19.89 -8.79 -5.24
C ILE A 223 -20.99 -7.75 -5.07
N GLU A 224 -22.03 -8.04 -4.29
CA GLU A 224 -23.06 -7.05 -3.95
C GLU A 224 -22.47 -5.88 -3.16
N THR A 225 -21.52 -6.17 -2.26
CA THR A 225 -20.75 -5.15 -1.54
C THR A 225 -19.91 -4.30 -2.50
N LEU A 226 -19.34 -4.89 -3.55
CA LEU A 226 -18.60 -4.16 -4.61
C LEU A 226 -19.52 -3.25 -5.44
N TYR A 227 -20.78 -3.64 -5.68
CA TYR A 227 -21.76 -2.75 -6.33
C TYR A 227 -22.13 -1.56 -5.44
N GLN A 228 -22.34 -1.78 -4.15
CA GLN A 228 -22.57 -0.70 -3.18
C GLN A 228 -21.35 0.23 -3.10
N LEU A 229 -20.15 -0.33 -3.10
CA LEU A 229 -18.90 0.42 -3.18
C LEU A 229 -18.82 1.24 -4.47
N ARG A 230 -19.21 0.74 -5.63
CA ARG A 230 -19.21 1.56 -6.86
C ARG A 230 -20.11 2.79 -6.70
N ASP A 231 -21.34 2.58 -6.23
CA ASP A 231 -22.34 3.64 -6.12
C ASP A 231 -21.97 4.68 -5.04
N GLU A 232 -21.26 4.25 -3.99
CA GLU A 232 -20.68 5.13 -2.99
C GLU A 232 -19.40 5.84 -3.48
N TYR A 233 -18.58 5.20 -4.33
CA TYR A 233 -17.23 5.67 -4.65
C TYR A 233 -17.16 6.54 -5.91
N GLN A 234 -18.15 6.49 -6.80
CA GLN A 234 -18.18 7.37 -7.98
C GLN A 234 -18.27 8.87 -7.60
N PRO A 235 -19.13 9.28 -6.62
CA PRO A 235 -19.07 10.62 -6.03
C PRO A 235 -17.77 10.85 -5.24
N SER A 236 -17.20 9.79 -4.66
CA SER A 236 -15.98 9.87 -3.84
C SER A 236 -14.73 10.24 -4.64
N ILE A 237 -14.61 9.81 -5.90
CA ILE A 237 -13.50 10.21 -6.78
C ILE A 237 -13.58 11.73 -7.08
N ALA A 238 -14.77 12.24 -7.35
CA ALA A 238 -14.98 13.67 -7.58
C ALA A 238 -14.69 14.51 -6.33
N ASN A 239 -14.96 13.95 -5.14
CA ASN A 239 -14.74 14.59 -3.85
C ASN A 239 -13.40 14.25 -3.19
N TRP A 240 -12.50 13.51 -3.85
CA TRP A 240 -11.26 13.00 -3.26
C TRP A 240 -10.44 14.08 -2.55
N ASP A 241 -10.34 15.27 -3.15
CA ASP A 241 -9.54 16.36 -2.60
C ASP A 241 -10.15 16.96 -1.32
N HIS A 242 -11.45 16.75 -1.09
CA HIS A 242 -12.16 17.18 0.12
C HIS A 242 -12.12 16.13 1.24
N TYR A 243 -11.61 14.93 0.97
CA TYR A 243 -11.53 13.88 1.98
C TYR A 243 -10.37 14.13 2.94
N THR A 244 -10.63 13.84 4.21
CA THR A 244 -9.57 13.77 5.22
C THR A 244 -8.59 12.64 4.87
N ASN A 245 -7.36 12.73 5.37
CA ASN A 245 -6.37 11.67 5.14
C ASN A 245 -6.83 10.31 5.70
N GLU A 246 -7.63 10.29 6.77
CA GLU A 246 -8.22 9.07 7.33
C GLU A 246 -9.24 8.43 6.37
N GLN A 247 -10.12 9.25 5.77
CA GLN A 247 -11.06 8.76 4.76
C GLN A 247 -10.33 8.22 3.53
N LYS A 248 -9.28 8.91 3.06
CA LYS A 248 -8.44 8.43 1.95
C LYS A 248 -7.74 7.11 2.29
N GLN A 249 -7.29 6.94 3.54
CA GLN A 249 -6.71 5.67 4.00
C GLN A 249 -7.69 4.51 3.91
N ILE A 250 -8.95 4.71 4.29
CA ILE A 250 -9.99 3.66 4.18
C ILE A 250 -10.14 3.22 2.72
N VAL A 251 -10.23 4.18 1.80
CA VAL A 251 -10.29 3.86 0.36
C VAL A 251 -9.04 3.11 -0.10
N MET A 252 -7.85 3.58 0.30
CA MET A 252 -6.60 2.91 -0.05
C MET A 252 -6.52 1.48 0.50
N GLN A 253 -7.02 1.21 1.71
CA GLN A 253 -7.06 -0.15 2.26
C GLN A 253 -7.89 -1.11 1.40
N ALA A 254 -8.89 -0.63 0.67
CA ALA A 254 -9.70 -1.46 -0.22
C ALA A 254 -8.94 -1.89 -1.49
N PHE A 255 -8.08 -1.02 -2.05
CA PHE A 255 -7.50 -1.23 -3.38
C PHE A 255 -5.97 -1.44 -3.39
N VAL A 256 -5.25 -0.83 -2.46
CA VAL A 256 -3.79 -0.84 -2.40
C VAL A 256 -3.33 -2.00 -1.52
N ALA A 257 -2.46 -2.86 -2.06
CA ALA A 257 -1.81 -3.92 -1.29
C ALA A 257 -0.65 -3.34 -0.47
N HIS A 258 0.26 -2.62 -1.15
CA HIS A 258 1.36 -1.87 -0.54
C HIS A 258 1.97 -0.89 -1.55
N ILE A 259 2.85 -0.02 -1.07
CA ILE A 259 3.54 0.99 -1.87
C ILE A 259 5.04 0.85 -1.63
N GLU A 260 5.82 0.75 -2.69
CA GLU A 260 7.27 0.70 -2.61
C GLU A 260 7.90 2.00 -3.09
N LEU A 261 8.96 2.41 -2.40
CA LEU A 261 9.77 3.56 -2.80
C LEU A 261 11.22 3.11 -3.04
N GLU A 262 11.64 3.18 -4.30
CA GLU A 262 13.02 2.92 -4.71
C GLU A 262 13.81 4.22 -4.79
N SER A 263 14.89 4.32 -4.02
CA SER A 263 15.78 5.50 -4.06
C SER A 263 16.95 5.28 -5.01
N HIS A 264 16.91 5.90 -6.19
CA HIS A 264 18.00 5.88 -7.16
C HIS A 264 18.94 7.07 -6.92
N GLY A 265 19.85 6.91 -5.97
CA GLY A 265 20.86 7.92 -5.63
C GLY A 265 20.28 9.17 -4.95
N ARG A 266 20.95 10.31 -5.09
CA ARG A 266 20.69 11.49 -4.26
C ARG A 266 19.43 12.29 -4.61
N GLY A 267 18.74 12.09 -5.74
CA GLY A 267 17.73 13.07 -6.19
C GLY A 267 16.49 12.53 -6.92
N SER A 268 16.43 11.24 -7.21
CA SER A 268 15.34 10.63 -7.98
C SER A 268 14.97 9.28 -7.39
N GLY A 269 13.69 8.93 -7.42
CA GLY A 269 13.22 7.60 -7.05
C GLY A 269 12.06 7.16 -7.91
N HIS A 270 11.69 5.90 -7.76
CA HIS A 270 10.47 5.36 -8.33
C HIS A 270 9.51 5.03 -7.20
N LEU A 271 8.29 5.51 -7.32
CA LEU A 271 7.17 5.15 -6.48
C LEU A 271 6.38 4.09 -7.24
N THR A 272 6.27 2.89 -6.69
CA THR A 272 5.46 1.81 -7.26
C THR A 272 4.32 1.49 -6.31
N ILE A 273 3.08 1.57 -6.80
CA ILE A 273 1.90 1.12 -6.07
C ILE A 273 1.56 -0.28 -6.54
N TYR A 274 1.50 -1.22 -5.60
CA TYR A 274 1.03 -2.58 -5.83
C TYR A 274 -0.44 -2.66 -5.45
N TRP A 275 -1.28 -3.04 -6.41
CA TRP A 275 -2.72 -3.14 -6.23
C TRP A 275 -3.12 -4.55 -5.79
N LYS A 276 -4.25 -4.66 -5.09
CA LYS A 276 -4.79 -5.96 -4.68
C LYS A 276 -5.28 -6.81 -5.86
N ASP A 277 -5.54 -6.21 -7.01
CA ASP A 277 -5.86 -6.91 -8.26
C ASP A 277 -4.63 -7.52 -8.95
N GLY A 278 -3.44 -7.35 -8.38
CA GLY A 278 -2.17 -7.85 -8.93
C GLY A 278 -1.52 -6.94 -9.97
N SER A 279 -2.16 -5.85 -10.38
CA SER A 279 -1.54 -4.84 -11.23
C SER A 279 -0.57 -3.96 -10.43
N GLN A 280 0.26 -3.19 -11.14
CA GLN A 280 1.18 -2.21 -10.52
C GLN A 280 1.25 -0.95 -11.37
N ASP A 281 1.41 0.20 -10.70
CA ASP A 281 1.64 1.49 -11.35
C ASP A 281 2.90 2.14 -10.80
N THR A 282 3.84 2.48 -11.68
CA THR A 282 5.13 3.09 -11.33
C THR A 282 5.21 4.51 -11.84
N THR A 283 5.66 5.44 -10.99
CA THR A 283 5.87 6.84 -11.33
C THR A 283 7.23 7.32 -10.82
N PRO A 284 7.98 8.10 -11.62
CA PRO A 284 9.18 8.76 -11.13
C PRO A 284 8.83 9.83 -10.09
N LEU A 285 9.42 9.72 -8.90
CA LEU A 285 9.25 10.68 -7.81
C LEU A 285 10.45 11.63 -7.76
N ARG A 286 10.16 12.94 -7.80
CA ARG A 286 11.15 13.99 -7.53
C ARG A 286 11.49 13.98 -6.05
N MET A 287 12.75 13.71 -5.70
CA MET A 287 13.17 13.75 -4.30
C MET A 287 13.45 15.22 -3.91
N GLN A 288 12.71 15.81 -2.98
CA GLN A 288 13.08 17.13 -2.44
C GLN A 288 14.36 17.02 -1.59
N HIS A 289 15.35 17.85 -1.91
CA HIS A 289 16.49 18.13 -1.04
C HIS A 289 16.14 19.24 -0.05
N GLN A 290 16.89 19.33 1.06
CA GLN A 290 16.79 20.44 2.02
C GLN A 290 16.93 21.84 1.38
N HIS A 291 17.46 21.94 0.16
CA HIS A 291 17.67 23.20 -0.57
C HIS A 291 16.98 23.27 -1.95
N GLY A 292 15.92 22.47 -2.18
CA GLY A 292 15.10 22.55 -3.39
C GLY A 292 14.71 21.20 -3.97
N GLU A 293 13.94 21.20 -5.05
CA GLU A 293 13.56 19.96 -5.75
C GLU A 293 14.80 19.20 -6.27
N GLY A 294 14.79 17.87 -6.25
CA GLY A 294 15.81 17.04 -6.89
C GLY A 294 15.69 17.10 -8.41
N TRP A 295 16.80 16.87 -9.10
CA TRP A 295 16.84 16.79 -10.57
C TRP A 295 16.46 15.39 -11.03
N LEU A 296 15.45 15.28 -11.90
CA LEU A 296 15.10 14.01 -12.55
C LEU A 296 16.19 13.56 -13.53
N PRO A 297 16.33 12.24 -13.80
CA PRO A 297 17.29 11.74 -14.78
C PRO A 297 17.10 12.37 -16.17
N GLU A 298 15.84 12.49 -16.61
CA GLU A 298 15.49 13.14 -17.89
C GLU A 298 15.83 14.63 -17.94
N GLU A 299 15.65 15.33 -16.81
CA GLU A 299 16.03 16.75 -16.70
C GLU A 299 17.55 16.92 -16.78
N ARG A 300 18.31 15.99 -16.18
CA ARG A 300 19.78 15.98 -16.27
C ARG A 300 20.25 15.70 -17.68
N GLU A 301 19.65 14.70 -18.35
CA GLU A 301 19.96 14.37 -19.73
C GLU A 301 19.69 15.57 -20.66
N ARG A 302 18.51 16.20 -20.51
CA ARG A 302 18.17 17.41 -21.23
C ARG A 302 19.12 18.57 -20.93
N LEU A 303 19.52 18.75 -19.67
CA LEU A 303 20.52 19.77 -19.29
C LEU A 303 21.88 19.48 -19.94
N THR A 304 22.32 18.23 -19.98
CA THR A 304 23.55 17.81 -20.66
C THR A 304 23.50 18.16 -22.14
N GLN A 305 22.41 17.80 -22.84
CA GLN A 305 22.21 18.13 -24.25
C GLN A 305 22.23 19.64 -24.52
N LEU A 306 21.62 20.44 -23.64
CA LEU A 306 21.64 21.90 -23.73
C LEU A 306 23.05 22.47 -23.54
N VAL A 307 23.83 21.91 -22.61
CA VAL A 307 25.23 22.31 -22.36
C VAL A 307 26.11 21.94 -23.55
N GLU A 308 25.95 20.75 -24.12
CA GLU A 308 26.76 20.25 -25.24
C GLU A 308 26.56 21.06 -26.53
N ARG A 309 25.33 21.51 -26.78
CA ARG A 309 25.03 22.40 -27.91
C ARG A 309 25.37 23.87 -27.66
N ASN A 310 25.99 24.20 -26.53
CA ASN A 310 26.29 25.57 -26.09
C ASN A 310 25.06 26.49 -26.06
N ALA A 311 23.92 25.99 -25.56
CA ALA A 311 22.72 26.80 -25.40
C ALA A 311 22.98 28.03 -24.50
N SER A 312 22.29 29.12 -24.80
CA SER A 312 22.37 30.38 -24.05
C SER A 312 21.79 30.24 -22.63
N GLN A 313 22.12 31.19 -21.75
CA GLN A 313 21.57 31.23 -20.39
C GLN A 313 20.04 31.27 -20.37
N LEU A 314 19.44 32.01 -21.30
CA LEU A 314 17.98 32.15 -21.40
C LEU A 314 17.34 30.85 -21.85
N GLU A 315 17.85 30.20 -22.90
CA GLU A 315 17.33 28.92 -23.38
C GLU A 315 17.41 27.84 -22.29
N ILE A 316 18.51 27.78 -21.54
CA ILE A 316 18.64 26.81 -20.45
C ILE A 316 17.65 27.12 -19.33
N ALA A 317 17.54 28.38 -18.90
CA ALA A 317 16.65 28.75 -17.81
C ALA A 317 15.17 28.60 -18.18
N GLU A 318 14.81 28.88 -19.43
CA GLU A 318 13.46 28.70 -19.97
C GLU A 318 13.03 27.23 -19.94
N MET A 319 13.95 26.30 -20.22
CA MET A 319 13.67 24.86 -20.13
C MET A 319 13.47 24.37 -18.68
N PHE A 320 13.92 25.13 -17.68
CA PHE A 320 13.82 24.78 -16.26
C PHE A 320 13.27 25.96 -15.43
N PRO A 321 12.02 26.38 -15.69
CA PRO A 321 11.55 27.70 -15.29
C PRO A 321 11.41 27.90 -13.78
N THR A 322 11.25 26.81 -13.02
CA THR A 322 11.13 26.80 -11.56
C THR A 322 12.48 26.71 -10.84
N ARG A 323 13.59 26.53 -11.58
CA ARG A 323 14.92 26.36 -11.01
C ARG A 323 15.65 27.69 -10.93
N THR A 324 16.32 27.92 -9.81
CA THR A 324 17.27 29.03 -9.71
C THR A 324 18.48 28.76 -10.59
N TRP A 325 19.07 29.82 -11.15
CA TRP A 325 20.25 29.66 -11.99
C TRP A 325 21.42 28.97 -11.25
N SER A 326 21.58 29.18 -9.94
CA SER A 326 22.60 28.50 -9.13
C SER A 326 22.39 26.98 -9.07
N SER A 327 21.13 26.53 -8.98
CA SER A 327 20.79 25.10 -8.99
C SER A 327 21.10 24.46 -10.35
N ILE A 328 20.79 25.17 -11.44
CA ILE A 328 21.12 24.75 -12.82
C ILE A 328 22.63 24.62 -13.01
N VAL A 329 23.41 25.62 -12.60
CA VAL A 329 24.88 25.59 -12.72
C VAL A 329 25.48 24.45 -11.90
N SER A 330 24.99 24.24 -10.67
CA SER A 330 25.44 23.15 -9.80
C SER A 330 25.14 21.79 -10.43
N SER A 331 23.92 21.59 -10.94
CA SER A 331 23.51 20.35 -11.59
C SER A 331 24.30 20.09 -12.87
N ALA A 332 24.47 21.10 -13.72
CA ALA A 332 25.26 20.98 -14.96
C ALA A 332 26.71 20.59 -14.67
N ARG A 333 27.30 21.16 -13.60
CA ARG A 333 28.65 20.80 -13.15
C ARG A 333 28.75 19.34 -12.72
N ILE A 334 27.74 18.85 -11.98
CA ILE A 334 27.70 17.45 -11.55
C ILE A 334 27.50 16.50 -12.75
N ALA A 335 26.61 16.85 -13.68
CA ALA A 335 26.27 16.01 -14.82
C ALA A 335 27.38 15.95 -15.88
N THR A 336 28.01 17.09 -16.19
CA THR A 336 28.94 17.21 -17.33
C THR A 336 30.40 17.38 -16.93
N GLY A 337 30.67 17.66 -15.64
CA GLY A 337 32.00 18.08 -15.17
C GLY A 337 32.42 19.49 -15.60
N LYS A 338 31.65 20.17 -16.46
CA LYS A 338 31.97 21.49 -17.02
C LYS A 338 31.28 22.61 -16.24
N TYR A 339 31.93 23.77 -16.18
CA TYR A 339 31.33 24.97 -15.60
C TYR A 339 30.57 25.74 -16.69
N LEU A 340 29.27 25.97 -16.48
CA LEU A 340 28.47 26.83 -17.35
C LEU A 340 29.00 28.28 -17.28
N ARG A 341 29.74 28.70 -18.30
CA ARG A 341 30.23 30.08 -18.45
C ARG A 341 29.23 30.90 -19.27
N ALA A 342 28.12 31.28 -18.65
CA ALA A 342 27.21 32.26 -19.26
C ALA A 342 27.82 33.67 -19.19
N ARG A 343 28.09 34.28 -20.35
CA ARG A 343 28.41 35.71 -20.48
C ARG A 343 27.60 36.26 -21.67
N PRO A 344 26.86 37.37 -21.50
CA PRO A 344 26.59 38.09 -20.25
C PRO A 344 25.69 37.28 -19.28
N ARG A 345 25.75 37.60 -17.98
CA ARG A 345 24.85 37.02 -16.97
C ARG A 345 23.54 37.81 -16.96
N ILE A 346 22.59 37.34 -17.75
CA ILE A 346 21.25 37.92 -17.89
C ILE A 346 20.39 37.58 -16.66
N ILE A 347 20.39 36.33 -16.21
CA ILE A 347 19.65 35.87 -15.03
C ILE A 347 20.58 35.80 -13.81
N LYS A 348 20.13 36.35 -12.67
CA LYS A 348 20.90 36.33 -11.41
C LYS A 348 20.95 34.91 -10.81
N MET A 349 21.98 34.61 -10.02
CA MET A 349 22.20 33.27 -9.46
C MET A 349 21.01 32.73 -8.62
N HIS A 350 20.35 33.58 -7.85
CA HIS A 350 19.21 33.21 -7.01
C HIS A 350 17.86 33.39 -7.71
N GLN A 351 17.85 33.84 -8.96
CA GLN A 351 16.64 34.16 -9.69
C GLN A 351 16.18 32.97 -10.52
N THR A 352 14.87 32.72 -10.54
CA THR A 352 14.23 31.76 -11.46
C THR A 352 13.91 32.41 -12.80
N TYR A 353 13.68 31.62 -13.86
CA TYR A 353 13.26 32.19 -15.14
C TYR A 353 11.90 32.90 -15.02
N ALA A 354 10.98 32.36 -14.23
CA ALA A 354 9.67 32.97 -14.01
C ALA A 354 9.77 34.37 -13.35
N GLU A 355 10.65 34.52 -12.36
CA GLU A 355 10.94 35.82 -11.74
C GLU A 355 11.59 36.79 -12.74
N TYR A 356 12.56 36.31 -13.52
CA TYR A 356 13.18 37.11 -14.58
C TYR A 356 12.17 37.58 -15.63
N ALA A 357 11.31 36.69 -16.11
CA ALA A 357 10.25 37.02 -17.07
C ALA A 357 9.28 38.06 -16.50
N THR A 358 8.94 37.96 -15.21
CA THR A 358 8.09 38.94 -14.52
C THR A 358 8.77 40.30 -14.41
N GLN A 359 10.07 40.33 -14.10
CA GLN A 359 10.87 41.54 -14.03
C GLN A 359 11.01 42.24 -15.40
N ILE A 360 11.21 41.48 -16.48
CA ILE A 360 11.29 42.06 -17.83
C ILE A 360 9.94 42.63 -18.26
N LYS A 361 8.82 41.95 -17.94
CA LYS A 361 7.47 42.46 -18.21
C LYS A 361 7.20 43.78 -17.47
N SER A 362 7.61 43.90 -16.20
CA SER A 362 7.40 45.14 -15.44
C SER A 362 8.27 46.29 -15.96
N VAL A 363 9.49 46.03 -16.40
CA VAL A 363 10.35 47.05 -17.03
C VAL A 363 9.82 47.47 -18.40
N GLY A 364 9.31 46.53 -19.20
CA GLY A 364 8.71 46.82 -20.52
C GLY A 364 7.46 47.70 -20.45
N LEU A 365 6.62 47.51 -19.41
CA LEU A 365 5.44 48.33 -19.15
C LEU A 365 5.78 49.77 -18.73
N LEU A 366 6.94 49.98 -18.09
CA LEU A 366 7.40 51.32 -17.70
C LEU A 366 8.00 52.10 -18.87
N THR A 367 8.43 51.41 -19.92
CA THR A 367 9.02 52.05 -21.11
C THR A 367 8.01 52.46 -22.19
N SER A 368 6.78 51.94 -22.15
CA SER A 368 5.73 52.31 -23.13
C SER A 368 4.98 53.61 -22.81
N ASP A 369 5.01 54.08 -21.55
CA ASP A 369 4.24 55.26 -21.10
C ASP A 369 5.01 56.59 -21.18
N SER A 370 6.27 56.59 -21.62
CA SER A 370 7.11 57.80 -21.67
C SER A 370 7.26 58.44 -23.08
N CYS A 371 6.53 57.96 -24.09
CA CYS A 371 6.59 58.52 -25.46
C CYS A 371 5.26 59.14 -25.94
N SER A 372 4.40 59.58 -25.02
CA SER A 372 3.19 60.38 -25.33
C SER A 372 3.17 61.67 -24.49
N ARG A 373 4.05 62.61 -24.82
CA ARG A 373 3.88 64.05 -24.52
C ARG A 373 4.45 64.91 -25.62
#